data_AF-A0A210R397-F1
#
_entry.id   AF-A0A210R397-F1
#
_cell.length_a   1.000
_cell.length_b   1.000
_cell.length_c   1.000
_cell.angle_alpha   90.00
_cell.angle_beta   90.00
_cell.angle_gamma   90.00
#
_symmetry.space_group_name_H-M   'P 1'
#
loop_
_entity.id
_entity.type
_entity.pdbx_description
1 polymer ?
#
loop_
_entity_poly.entity_id
_entity_poly.type
_entity_poly.pdbx_seq_one_letter_code
_entity_poly.pdbx_strand_id
1 'polypeptide(L)'
;MAFSKGLPRSQCAFLISIVGITNIIGRLVSGFITDCLHVKSIHIYACALFVAAVVNFLLPFCNSFYLFAICAGLFGFCMASSVSLRTIVLADHLGIDKLTRSFGLIALFQGIGFIINPPLAGFLFDQTQSYVYPFALTGCMYLVSGGACVPLLRKRNTTSRNIDIHVTAPESSNESVID
;
A
#
# COMPACT_ATOMS: atom_id res chain seq x y z
N MET A 1 -6.19 12.50 17.08
CA MET A 1 -4.95 13.27 17.26
C MET A 1 -5.11 14.77 16.99
N ALA A 2 -5.46 15.22 15.78
CA ALA A 2 -5.57 16.66 15.46
C ALA A 2 -6.44 17.45 16.46
N PHE A 3 -7.63 16.93 16.80
CA PHE A 3 -8.51 17.52 17.82
C PHE A 3 -7.87 17.56 19.22
N SER A 4 -7.15 16.50 19.61
CA SER A 4 -6.42 16.42 20.89
C SER A 4 -5.23 17.39 20.96
N LYS A 5 -4.71 17.87 19.81
CA LYS A 5 -3.69 18.92 19.74
C LYS A 5 -4.29 20.34 19.70
N GLY A 6 -5.58 20.49 19.96
CA GLY A 6 -6.24 21.80 20.06
C GLY A 6 -6.75 22.37 18.73
N LEU A 7 -6.76 21.60 17.64
CA LEU A 7 -7.35 22.08 16.39
C LEU A 7 -8.89 22.13 16.49
N PRO A 8 -9.54 23.16 15.94
CA PRO A 8 -10.99 23.26 15.90
C PRO A 8 -11.61 22.11 15.08
N ARG A 9 -12.83 21.73 15.44
CA ARG A 9 -13.58 20.64 14.78
C ARG A 9 -13.75 20.87 13.28
N SER A 10 -13.93 22.12 12.85
CA SER A 10 -14.03 22.49 11.44
C SER A 10 -12.77 22.10 10.66
N GLN A 11 -11.59 22.44 11.18
CA GLN A 11 -10.31 22.05 10.57
C GLN A 11 -10.12 20.53 10.54
N CYS A 12 -10.52 19.83 11.61
CA CYS A 12 -10.50 18.37 11.64
C CYS A 12 -11.40 17.74 10.56
N ALA A 13 -12.57 18.32 10.30
CA ALA A 13 -13.45 17.88 9.22
C ALA A 13 -12.81 18.14 7.84
N PHE A 14 -12.20 19.31 7.63
CA PHE A 14 -11.46 19.61 6.40
C PHE A 14 -10.32 18.63 6.13
N LEU A 15 -9.59 18.20 7.16
CA LEU A 15 -8.56 17.17 7.05
C LEU A 15 -9.11 15.86 6.48
N ILE A 16 -10.27 15.41 6.96
CA ILE A 16 -10.94 14.20 6.46
C ILE A 16 -11.34 14.38 4.99
N SER A 17 -11.85 15.57 4.63
CA SER A 17 -12.16 15.90 3.23
C SER A 17 -10.92 15.85 2.34
N ILE A 18 -9.77 16.37 2.80
CA ILE A 18 -8.49 16.32 2.08
C ILE A 18 -8.07 14.86 1.85
N VAL A 19 -8.18 13.99 2.85
CA VAL A 19 -7.92 12.55 2.69
C VAL A 19 -8.83 11.96 1.61
N GLY A 20 -10.12 12.30 1.61
CA GLY A 20 -11.07 11.82 0.61
C GLY A 20 -10.73 12.25 -0.82
N ILE A 21 -10.43 13.55 -1.03
CA ILE A 21 -10.09 14.12 -2.34
C ILE A 21 -8.78 13.51 -2.85
N THR A 22 -7.74 13.51 -2.02
CA THR A 22 -6.43 12.93 -2.38
C THR A 22 -6.50 11.43 -2.61
N ASN A 23 -7.41 10.74 -1.93
CA ASN A 23 -7.66 9.32 -2.19
C ASN A 23 -8.22 9.11 -3.61
N ILE A 24 -9.19 9.91 -4.07
CA ILE A 24 -9.69 9.83 -5.44
C ILE A 24 -8.58 10.12 -6.46
N ILE A 25 -7.83 11.20 -6.25
CA ILE A 25 -6.70 11.59 -7.11
C ILE A 25 -5.64 10.48 -7.14
N GLY A 26 -5.32 9.89 -5.99
CA GLY A 26 -4.34 8.82 -5.86
C GLY A 26 -4.74 7.57 -6.64
N ARG A 27 -6.04 7.25 -6.73
CA ARG A 27 -6.52 6.13 -7.56
C ARG A 27 -6.33 6.42 -9.05
N LEU A 28 -6.66 7.63 -9.50
CA LEU A 28 -6.51 8.04 -10.89
C LEU A 28 -5.04 8.06 -11.32
N VAL A 29 -4.20 8.73 -10.54
CA VAL A 29 -2.76 8.87 -10.84
C VAL A 29 -2.08 7.51 -10.80
N SER A 30 -2.36 6.68 -9.80
CA SER A 30 -1.70 5.38 -9.69
C SER A 30 -2.13 4.40 -10.78
N GLY A 31 -3.39 4.42 -11.22
CA GLY A 31 -3.84 3.67 -12.40
C GLY A 31 -3.18 4.18 -13.69
N PHE A 32 -3.13 5.50 -13.88
CA PHE A 32 -2.47 6.08 -15.04
C PHE A 32 -0.97 5.75 -15.10
N ILE A 33 -0.27 5.78 -13.96
CA ILE A 33 1.15 5.43 -13.90
C ILE A 33 1.38 3.95 -14.25
N THR A 34 0.53 3.03 -13.76
CA THR A 34 0.68 1.61 -14.11
C THR A 34 0.41 1.36 -15.59
N ASP A 35 -0.58 2.05 -16.16
CA ASP A 35 -1.04 1.82 -17.53
C ASP A 35 -0.12 2.48 -18.56
N CYS A 36 0.34 3.72 -18.32
CA CYS A 36 1.17 4.45 -19.28
C CYS A 36 2.67 4.19 -19.12
N LEU A 37 3.15 4.05 -17.87
CA LEU A 37 4.58 3.99 -17.58
C LEU A 37 5.12 2.56 -17.54
N HIS A 38 4.27 1.53 -17.72
CA HIS A 38 4.60 0.10 -17.63
C HIS A 38 5.41 -0.27 -16.38
N VAL A 39 5.27 0.52 -15.31
CA VAL A 39 5.97 0.28 -14.05
C VAL A 39 5.25 -0.84 -13.32
N LYS A 40 6.05 -1.82 -12.87
CA LYS A 40 5.58 -2.97 -12.09
C LYS A 40 4.78 -2.50 -10.87
N SER A 41 3.48 -2.81 -10.85
CA SER A 41 2.53 -2.43 -9.78
C SER A 41 3.05 -2.73 -8.36
N ILE A 42 3.69 -3.87 -8.17
CA ILE A 42 4.26 -4.26 -6.88
C ILE A 42 5.35 -3.31 -6.32
N HIS A 43 6.13 -2.63 -7.18
CA HIS A 43 7.14 -1.65 -6.71
C HIS A 43 6.46 -0.37 -6.23
N ILE A 44 5.50 0.14 -7.00
CA ILE A 44 4.72 1.32 -6.61
C ILE A 44 3.95 1.03 -5.31
N TYR A 45 3.39 -0.18 -5.19
CA TYR A 45 2.73 -0.64 -3.97
C TYR A 45 3.67 -0.62 -2.75
N ALA A 46 4.86 -1.21 -2.87
CA ALA A 46 5.84 -1.21 -1.79
C ALA A 46 6.27 0.22 -1.42
N CYS A 47 6.58 1.07 -2.40
CA CYS A 47 6.93 2.47 -2.18
C CYS A 47 5.81 3.24 -1.46
N ALA A 48 4.56 3.05 -1.87
CA ALA A 48 3.41 3.69 -1.23
C ALA A 48 3.26 3.25 0.24
N LEU A 49 3.50 1.98 0.56
CA LEU A 49 3.49 1.50 1.94
C LEU A 49 4.62 2.12 2.79
N PHE A 50 5.82 2.24 2.24
CA PHE A 50 6.93 2.90 2.94
C PHE A 50 6.64 4.37 3.21
N VAL A 51 6.13 5.11 2.21
CA VAL A 51 5.76 6.52 2.39
C VAL A 51 4.63 6.65 3.41
N ALA A 52 3.61 5.79 3.35
CA ALA A 52 2.53 5.78 4.35
C ALA A 52 3.04 5.51 5.77
N ALA A 53 4.03 4.63 5.93
CA ALA A 53 4.66 4.39 7.22
C ALA A 53 5.40 5.63 7.75
N VAL A 54 6.23 6.26 6.90
CA VAL A 54 6.96 7.50 7.26
C VAL A 54 5.98 8.59 7.67
N VAL A 55 4.88 8.77 6.94
CA VAL A 55 3.84 9.75 7.28
C VAL A 55 3.19 9.44 8.64
N ASN A 56 2.95 8.16 8.96
CA ASN A 56 2.42 7.76 10.28
C ASN A 56 3.39 8.06 11.43
N PHE A 57 4.70 7.91 11.21
CA PHE A 57 5.71 8.33 12.19
C PHE A 57 5.83 9.85 12.30
N LEU A 58 5.54 10.59 11.22
CA LEU A 58 5.63 12.05 11.19
C LEU A 58 4.40 12.74 11.82
N LEU A 59 3.23 12.09 11.79
CA LEU A 59 1.97 12.58 12.38
C LEU A 59 2.10 13.05 13.85
N PRO A 60 2.75 12.30 14.76
CA PRO A 60 3.07 12.73 16.12
C PRO A 60 3.81 14.07 16.23
N PHE A 61 4.70 14.37 15.29
CA PHE A 61 5.52 15.59 15.28
C PHE A 61 4.78 16.79 14.68
N CYS A 62 3.63 16.57 14.05
CA CYS A 62 2.82 17.64 13.48
C CYS A 62 2.13 18.45 14.59
N ASN A 63 2.36 19.76 14.62
CA ASN A 63 1.74 20.68 15.59
C ASN A 63 0.89 21.79 14.92
N SER A 64 0.85 21.83 13.59
CA SER A 64 0.13 22.85 12.83
C SER A 64 -0.85 22.21 11.85
N PHE A 65 -1.95 22.90 11.57
CA PHE A 65 -2.95 22.48 10.60
C PHE A 65 -2.34 22.16 9.23
N TYR A 66 -1.42 22.99 8.75
CA TYR A 66 -0.77 22.79 7.45
C TYR A 66 0.04 21.48 7.41
N LEU A 67 0.76 21.16 8.49
CA LEU A 67 1.51 19.91 8.60
C LEU A 67 0.56 18.70 8.62
N PHE A 68 -0.54 18.80 9.37
CA PHE A 68 -1.57 17.77 9.36
C PHE A 68 -2.21 17.61 7.98
N ALA A 69 -2.45 18.70 7.24
CA ALA A 69 -3.06 18.69 5.92
C ALA A 69 -2.15 18.01 4.88
N ILE A 70 -0.84 18.33 4.90
CA ILE A 70 0.16 17.68 4.05
C ILE A 70 0.24 16.19 4.36
N CYS A 71 0.35 15.82 5.64
CA CYS A 71 0.41 14.42 6.05
C CYS A 71 -0.88 13.66 5.68
N ALA A 72 -2.05 14.27 5.90
CA ALA A 72 -3.34 13.69 5.53
C ALA A 72 -3.46 13.47 4.02
N GLY A 73 -3.03 14.44 3.20
CA GLY A 73 -3.03 14.32 1.75
C GLY A 73 -2.08 13.23 1.24
N LEU A 74 -0.85 13.19 1.76
CA LEU A 74 0.12 12.15 1.41
C LEU A 74 -0.35 10.76 1.82
N PHE A 75 -0.91 10.64 3.03
CA PHE A 75 -1.46 9.38 3.51
C PHE A 75 -2.64 8.92 2.66
N GLY A 76 -3.60 9.81 2.35
CA GLY A 76 -4.75 9.50 1.49
C GLY A 76 -4.34 9.05 0.10
N PHE A 77 -3.37 9.73 -0.50
CA PHE A 77 -2.80 9.35 -1.80
C PHE A 77 -2.12 7.97 -1.76
N CYS A 78 -1.24 7.72 -0.79
CA CYS A 78 -0.52 6.45 -0.67
C CYS A 78 -1.45 5.27 -0.37
N MET A 79 -2.46 5.49 0.48
CA MET A 79 -3.50 4.51 0.77
C MET A 79 -4.30 4.15 -0.47
N ALA A 80 -4.71 5.16 -1.25
CA ALA A 80 -5.42 4.97 -2.51
C ALA A 80 -4.63 4.11 -3.50
N SER A 81 -3.37 4.47 -3.74
CA SER A 81 -2.49 3.72 -4.63
C SER A 81 -2.34 2.28 -4.13
N SER A 82 -2.14 2.10 -2.83
CA SER A 82 -2.01 0.77 -2.24
C SER A 82 -3.26 -0.09 -2.46
N VAL A 83 -4.46 0.48 -2.30
CA VAL A 83 -5.72 -0.26 -2.51
C VAL A 83 -5.94 -0.61 -3.98
N SER A 84 -5.73 0.35 -4.90
CA SER A 84 -5.89 0.11 -6.35
C SER A 84 -4.91 -0.94 -6.86
N LEU A 85 -3.63 -0.82 -6.53
CA LEU A 85 -2.60 -1.73 -7.02
C LEU A 85 -2.71 -3.12 -6.42
N ARG A 86 -3.26 -3.27 -5.21
CA ARG A 86 -3.48 -4.59 -4.60
C ARG A 86 -4.36 -5.48 -5.49
N THR A 87 -5.44 -4.94 -6.06
CA THR A 87 -6.33 -5.70 -6.94
C THR A 87 -5.64 -6.07 -8.25
N ILE A 88 -4.85 -5.16 -8.83
CA ILE A 88 -4.07 -5.43 -10.05
C ILE A 88 -3.04 -6.53 -9.82
N VAL A 89 -2.23 -6.42 -8.76
CA VAL A 89 -1.22 -7.42 -8.40
C VAL A 89 -1.86 -8.79 -8.14
N LEU A 90 -3.02 -8.81 -7.50
CA LEU A 90 -3.76 -10.04 -7.22
C LEU A 90 -4.31 -10.69 -8.51
N ALA A 91 -4.82 -9.87 -9.44
CA ALA A 91 -5.28 -10.34 -10.75
C ALA A 91 -4.13 -10.94 -11.56
N ASP A 92 -2.96 -10.27 -11.57
CA ASP A 92 -1.76 -10.74 -12.24
C ASP A 92 -1.25 -12.09 -11.68
N HIS A 93 -1.38 -12.32 -10.37
CA HIS A 93 -0.83 -13.53 -9.72
C HIS A 93 -1.77 -14.72 -9.75
N LEU A 94 -3.08 -14.50 -9.62
CA LEU A 94 -4.05 -15.58 -9.44
C LEU A 94 -4.88 -15.87 -10.70
N GLY A 95 -4.79 -14.98 -11.69
CA GLY A 95 -5.68 -14.97 -12.83
C GLY A 95 -7.07 -14.43 -12.47
N ILE A 96 -7.78 -13.91 -13.47
CA ILE A 96 -9.08 -13.25 -13.28
C ILE A 96 -10.13 -14.26 -12.76
N ASP A 97 -10.04 -15.54 -13.13
CA ASP A 97 -10.98 -16.60 -12.72
C ASP A 97 -11.01 -16.88 -11.21
N LYS A 98 -9.90 -16.61 -10.51
CA LYS A 98 -9.77 -16.85 -9.05
C LYS A 98 -9.71 -15.55 -8.25
N LEU A 99 -9.76 -14.40 -8.92
CA LEU A 99 -9.63 -13.09 -8.31
C LEU A 99 -10.72 -12.84 -7.27
N THR A 100 -11.99 -13.05 -7.63
CA THR A 100 -13.14 -12.79 -6.74
C THR A 100 -13.11 -13.65 -5.48
N ARG A 101 -12.80 -14.95 -5.61
CA ARG A 101 -12.71 -15.87 -4.46
C ARG A 101 -11.61 -15.46 -3.49
N SER A 102 -10.45 -15.08 -4.03
CA SER A 102 -9.27 -14.73 -3.23
C SER A 102 -9.39 -13.35 -2.61
N PHE A 103 -9.94 -12.38 -3.36
CA PHE A 103 -10.23 -11.05 -2.86
C PHE A 103 -11.28 -11.09 -1.74
N GLY A 104 -12.29 -11.96 -1.87
CA GLY A 104 -13.25 -12.23 -0.79
C GLY A 104 -12.56 -12.71 0.48
N LEU A 105 -11.63 -13.67 0.38
CA LEU A 105 -10.88 -14.15 1.54
C LEU A 105 -9.97 -13.06 2.15
N ILE A 106 -9.30 -12.27 1.32
CA ILE A 106 -8.49 -11.10 1.76
C ILE A 106 -9.38 -10.09 2.50
N ALA A 107 -10.57 -9.80 1.97
CA ALA A 107 -11.51 -8.88 2.57
C ALA A 107 -12.03 -9.39 3.92
N LEU A 108 -12.24 -10.70 4.09
CA LEU A 108 -12.60 -11.31 5.38
C LEU A 108 -11.52 -11.06 6.43
N PHE A 109 -10.26 -11.36 6.11
CA PHE A 109 -9.15 -11.10 7.04
C PHE A 109 -8.96 -9.61 7.33
N GLN A 110 -9.14 -8.75 6.32
CA GLN A 110 -9.11 -7.30 6.51
C GLN A 110 -10.25 -6.82 7.42
N GLY A 111 -11.44 -7.39 7.28
CA GLY A 111 -12.59 -7.10 8.15
C GLY A 111 -12.30 -7.45 9.61
N ILE A 112 -11.71 -8.63 9.87
CA ILE A 112 -11.25 -9.01 11.23
C ILE A 112 -10.27 -7.98 11.77
N GLY A 113 -9.28 -7.57 10.95
CA GLY A 113 -8.33 -6.52 11.31
C GLY A 113 -9.00 -5.19 11.64
N PHE A 114 -9.99 -4.77 10.86
CA PHE A 114 -10.74 -3.53 11.11
C PHE A 114 -11.62 -3.58 12.35
N ILE A 115 -12.10 -4.76 12.75
CA ILE A 115 -12.82 -4.93 14.02
C ILE A 115 -11.86 -4.85 15.20
N ILE A 116 -10.67 -5.46 15.09
CA ILE A 116 -9.66 -5.49 16.16
C ILE A 116 -8.96 -4.12 16.33
N ASN A 117 -8.81 -3.36 15.25
CA ASN A 117 -8.00 -2.14 15.25
C ASN A 117 -8.51 -1.04 16.20
N PRO A 118 -9.80 -0.66 16.24
CA PRO A 118 -10.29 0.35 17.19
C PRO A 118 -10.18 -0.07 18.67
N PRO A 119 -10.55 -1.30 19.10
CA PRO A 119 -10.30 -1.77 20.46
C PRO A 119 -8.82 -1.76 20.84
N LEU A 120 -7.94 -2.20 19.93
CA LEU A 120 -6.50 -2.19 20.16
C LEU A 120 -5.97 -0.76 20.32
N ALA A 121 -6.40 0.17 19.45
CA ALA A 121 -6.02 1.57 19.52
C ALA A 121 -6.56 2.26 20.79
N GLY A 122 -7.78 1.91 21.21
CA GLY A 122 -8.38 2.37 22.47
C GLY A 122 -7.59 1.87 23.67
N PHE A 123 -7.30 0.57 23.75
CA PHE A 123 -6.50 -0.02 24.83
C PHE A 123 -5.10 0.61 24.94
N LEU A 124 -4.42 0.81 23.81
CA LEU A 124 -3.12 1.50 23.76
C LEU A 124 -3.24 2.95 24.25
N PHE A 125 -4.31 3.64 23.87
CA PHE A 125 -4.57 4.99 24.34
C PHE A 125 -4.84 5.01 25.85
N ASP A 126 -5.63 4.08 26.38
CA ASP A 126 -5.98 4.02 27.80
C ASP A 126 -4.74 3.80 28.68
N GLN A 127 -3.81 2.94 28.25
CA GLN A 127 -2.58 2.65 28.99
C GLN A 127 -1.54 3.79 28.90
N THR A 128 -1.39 4.40 27.73
CA THR A 128 -0.31 5.37 27.47
C THR A 128 -0.75 6.83 27.60
N GLN A 129 -2.07 7.07 27.63
CA GLN A 129 -2.70 8.39 27.55
C GLN A 129 -2.21 9.24 26.36
N SER A 130 -1.70 8.59 25.30
CA SER A 130 -1.08 9.27 24.17
C SER A 130 -1.46 8.61 22.85
N TYR A 131 -1.86 9.44 21.89
CA TYR A 131 -2.17 8.98 20.53
C TYR A 131 -0.92 8.57 19.74
N VAL A 132 0.28 8.87 20.21
CA VAL A 132 1.53 8.56 19.48
C VAL A 132 1.71 7.06 19.27
N TYR A 133 1.40 6.23 20.27
CA TYR A 133 1.62 4.79 20.21
C TYR A 133 0.73 4.06 19.19
N PRO A 134 -0.60 4.33 19.11
CA PRO A 134 -1.43 3.80 18.04
C PRO A 134 -0.92 4.15 16.62
N PHE A 135 -0.47 5.38 16.38
CA PHE A 135 0.07 5.79 15.08
C PHE A 135 1.43 5.14 14.79
N ALA A 136 2.30 5.04 15.79
CA ALA A 136 3.59 4.35 15.66
C ALA A 136 3.40 2.86 15.36
N LEU A 137 2.47 2.19 16.05
CA LEU A 137 2.11 0.79 15.78
C LEU A 137 1.63 0.62 14.33
N THR A 138 0.75 1.51 13.88
CA THR A 138 0.23 1.49 12.50
C THR A 138 1.38 1.69 11.49
N GLY A 139 2.31 2.61 11.77
CA GLY A 139 3.52 2.82 10.98
C GLY A 139 4.42 1.58 10.91
N CYS A 140 4.65 0.90 12.04
CA CYS A 140 5.39 -0.36 12.09
C CYS A 140 4.72 -1.44 11.23
N MET A 141 3.38 -1.58 11.32
CA MET A 141 2.64 -2.55 10.52
C MET A 141 2.77 -2.30 9.02
N TYR A 142 2.76 -1.02 8.59
CA TYR A 142 3.03 -0.67 7.19
C TYR A 142 4.47 -0.98 6.77
N LEU A 143 5.47 -0.75 7.64
CA LEU A 143 6.85 -1.15 7.36
C LEU A 143 7.01 -2.66 7.22
N VAL A 144 6.41 -3.45 8.11
CA VAL A 144 6.45 -4.92 8.02
C VAL A 144 5.79 -5.40 6.73
N SER A 145 4.64 -4.82 6.37
CA SER A 145 3.94 -5.14 5.12
C SER A 145 4.76 -4.77 3.87
N GLY A 146 5.34 -3.57 3.84
CA GLY A 146 6.23 -3.13 2.76
C GLY A 146 7.50 -3.98 2.67
N GLY A 147 8.10 -4.33 3.81
CA GLY A 147 9.25 -5.23 3.91
C GLY A 147 8.94 -6.64 3.42
N ALA A 148 7.76 -7.18 3.73
CA ALA A 148 7.31 -8.48 3.24
C ALA A 148 7.10 -8.50 1.72
N CYS A 149 6.86 -7.34 1.10
CA CYS A 149 6.78 -7.23 -0.36
C CYS A 149 8.17 -7.34 -1.05
N VAL A 150 9.28 -6.97 -0.38
CA VAL A 150 10.65 -7.03 -0.93
C VAL A 150 11.09 -8.45 -1.36
N PRO A 151 10.92 -9.52 -0.56
CA PRO A 151 11.25 -10.87 -1.02
C PRO A 151 10.33 -11.35 -2.17
N LEU A 152 9.07 -10.90 -2.22
CA LEU A 152 8.16 -11.20 -3.33
C LEU A 152 8.61 -10.51 -4.64
N LEU A 153 9.10 -9.26 -4.53
CA LEU A 153 9.75 -8.55 -5.64
C LEU A 153 10.95 -9.32 -6.18
N ARG A 154 11.79 -9.84 -5.26
CA ARG A 154 13.01 -10.57 -5.60
C ARG A 154 12.71 -11.90 -6.28
N LYS A 155 11.75 -12.68 -5.75
CA LYS A 155 11.33 -13.97 -6.34
C LYS A 155 10.77 -13.78 -7.75
N ARG A 156 10.00 -12.72 -8.00
CA ARG A 156 9.42 -12.44 -9.31
C ARG A 156 10.45 -12.00 -10.34
N ASN A 157 11.42 -11.15 -9.95
CA ASN A 157 12.51 -10.78 -10.87
C ASN A 157 13.35 -12.00 -11.29
N THR A 158 13.54 -12.99 -10.41
CA THR A 158 14.20 -14.26 -10.78
C THR A 158 13.37 -15.10 -11.75
N THR A 159 12.05 -15.22 -11.54
CA THR A 159 11.16 -15.96 -12.45
C THR A 159 11.04 -15.31 -13.83
N SER A 160 10.82 -13.99 -13.93
CA SER A 160 10.77 -13.31 -15.23
C SER A 160 12.10 -13.41 -15.97
N ARG A 161 13.24 -13.28 -15.27
CA ARG A 161 14.57 -13.44 -15.89
C ARG A 161 14.79 -14.86 -16.43
N ASN A 162 14.28 -15.89 -15.75
CA ASN A 162 14.39 -17.27 -16.22
C ASN A 162 13.49 -17.57 -17.43
N ILE A 163 12.32 -16.91 -17.55
CA ILE A 163 11.45 -17.03 -18.72
C ILE A 163 12.07 -16.31 -19.92
N ASP A 164 12.60 -15.11 -19.73
CA ASP A 164 13.29 -14.37 -20.81
C ASP A 164 14.51 -15.14 -21.33
N ILE A 165 15.30 -15.78 -20.44
CA ILE A 165 16.43 -16.65 -20.82
C ILE A 165 15.97 -17.89 -21.59
N HIS A 166 14.83 -18.49 -21.23
CA HIS A 166 14.29 -19.65 -21.98
C HIS A 166 13.69 -19.27 -23.34
N VAL A 167 13.16 -18.06 -23.49
CA VAL A 167 12.63 -17.54 -24.77
C VAL A 167 13.76 -17.03 -25.69
N THR A 168 14.89 -16.61 -25.14
CA THR A 168 16.07 -16.18 -25.92
C THR A 168 17.10 -17.28 -26.19
N ALA A 169 16.92 -18.51 -25.70
CA ALA A 169 17.71 -19.64 -26.17
C ALA A 169 17.19 -20.05 -27.56
N PRO A 170 17.92 -19.78 -28.66
CA PRO A 170 17.49 -20.24 -29.97
C PRO A 170 17.53 -21.77 -29.99
N GLU A 171 16.47 -22.34 -30.52
CA GLU A 171 16.38 -23.70 -31.02
C GLU A 171 17.34 -23.83 -32.23
N SER A 172 18.66 -23.74 -31.99
CA SER A 172 19.70 -23.82 -33.02
C SER A 172 20.43 -25.17 -33.01
N SER A 173 19.69 -26.27 -32.85
CA SER A 173 20.25 -27.60 -33.07
C SER A 173 19.18 -28.59 -33.51
N ASN A 174 18.56 -28.33 -34.67
CA ASN A 174 17.84 -29.38 -35.39
C ASN A 174 17.98 -29.21 -36.91
N GLU A 175 19.22 -29.20 -37.40
CA GLU A 175 19.54 -29.36 -38.83
C GLU A 175 21.01 -29.75 -38.98
N SER A 176 21.33 -31.04 -38.84
CA SER A 176 22.55 -31.70 -39.40
C SER A 176 22.74 -33.16 -38.96
N VAL A 177 21.70 -34.01 -39.05
CA VAL A 177 21.90 -35.46 -39.21
C VAL A 177 20.77 -36.04 -40.09
N ILE A 178 20.73 -35.60 -41.35
CA ILE A 178 20.29 -36.45 -42.45
C ILE A 178 21.51 -36.50 -43.37
N ASP A 179 22.36 -37.49 -43.15
CA ASP A 179 23.25 -38.14 -44.11
C ASP A 179 23.81 -39.42 -43.48
#